data_AF-A0A961XQF0-F1
#
_entry.id   AF-A0A961XQF0-F1
#
_cell.length_a   1.000
_cell.length_b   1.000
_cell.length_c   1.000
_cell.angle_alpha   90.00
_cell.angle_beta   90.00
_cell.angle_gamma   90.00
#
_symmetry.space_group_name_H-M   'P 1'
#
loop_
_entity.id
_entity.type
_entity.pdbx_description
1 polymer ?
#
loop_
_entity_poly.entity_id
_entity_poly.type
_entity_poly.pdbx_seq_one_letter_code
_entity_poly.pdbx_strand_id
1 'polypeptide(L)'
;MFKDIPIEDHSIWFKHVADPRLRTRLENMAEDEQIILLTDGVVGKWRRMKTGRDGRKVCGIKPEGAMKHVWNEWFKTRKGESVAVTEVSIADDYLAAGTTLFSEWNSDEDEMAFHDL
;
A
#
# COMPACT_ATOMS: atom_id res chain seq x y z
N MET A 1 -9.87 11.72 -9.94
CA MET A 1 -9.81 10.56 -10.85
C MET A 1 -8.66 9.71 -10.35
N PHE A 2 -8.98 8.64 -9.61
CA PHE A 2 -7.95 7.77 -9.04
C PHE A 2 -7.24 7.04 -10.19
N LYS A 3 -5.94 6.84 -10.03
CA LYS A 3 -5.05 6.30 -11.06
C LYS A 3 -4.84 4.83 -10.72
N ASP A 4 -5.45 3.95 -11.51
CA ASP A 4 -5.61 2.56 -11.12
C ASP A 4 -4.46 1.67 -11.65
N ILE A 5 -4.04 0.69 -10.84
CA ILE A 5 -3.02 -0.32 -11.15
C ILE A 5 -3.69 -1.70 -11.20
N PRO A 6 -3.56 -2.48 -12.27
CA PRO A 6 -4.21 -3.77 -12.40
C PRO A 6 -3.53 -4.84 -11.54
N ILE A 7 -4.34 -5.67 -10.88
CA ILE A 7 -3.89 -6.84 -10.11
C ILE A 7 -3.72 -8.02 -11.08
N GLU A 8 -2.63 -8.00 -11.85
CA GLU A 8 -2.29 -9.04 -12.84
C GLU A 8 -1.13 -9.93 -12.43
N ASP A 9 -0.37 -9.53 -11.40
CA ASP A 9 0.85 -10.18 -10.96
C ASP A 9 0.99 -10.05 -9.43
N HIS A 10 1.89 -10.84 -8.83
CA HIS A 10 2.29 -10.74 -7.43
C HIS A 10 3.09 -9.47 -7.13
N SER A 11 3.36 -8.66 -8.15
CA SER A 11 4.20 -7.48 -8.11
C SER A 11 3.59 -6.34 -8.91
N ILE A 12 3.90 -5.10 -8.54
CA ILE A 12 3.48 -3.93 -9.30
C ILE A 12 4.63 -3.55 -10.25
N TRP A 13 4.33 -3.52 -11.55
CA TRP A 13 5.25 -3.07 -12.58
C TRP A 13 5.09 -1.58 -12.85
N PHE A 14 6.20 -0.85 -13.02
CA PHE A 14 6.19 0.62 -13.18
C PHE A 14 5.48 1.08 -14.45
N LYS A 15 5.41 0.22 -15.47
CA LYS A 15 4.64 0.45 -16.69
C LYS A 15 3.13 0.60 -16.45
N HIS A 16 2.62 0.05 -15.35
CA HIS A 16 1.21 0.16 -14.96
C HIS A 16 0.95 1.32 -13.99
N VAL A 17 2.00 1.97 -13.48
CA VAL A 17 1.86 3.14 -12.62
C VAL A 17 1.54 4.35 -13.50
N ALA A 18 0.25 4.71 -13.55
CA ALA A 18 -0.21 5.84 -14.36
C ALA A 18 0.19 7.20 -13.78
N ASP A 19 0.50 7.29 -12.48
CA ASP A 19 0.96 8.54 -11.87
C ASP A 19 2.44 8.81 -12.17
N PRO A 20 2.78 9.88 -12.92
CA PRO A 20 4.18 10.15 -13.28
C PRO A 20 5.04 10.51 -12.06
N ARG A 21 4.46 11.11 -11.01
CA ARG A 21 5.20 11.46 -9.78
C ARG A 21 5.59 10.20 -9.01
N LEU A 22 4.61 9.34 -8.70
CA LEU A 22 4.85 8.05 -8.07
C LEU A 22 5.80 7.19 -8.91
N ARG A 23 5.59 7.12 -10.23
CA ARG A 23 6.49 6.37 -11.12
C ARG A 23 7.93 6.87 -11.04
N THR A 24 8.14 8.18 -11.12
CA THR A 24 9.47 8.79 -11.01
C THR A 24 10.10 8.47 -9.65
N ARG A 25 9.32 8.54 -8.56
CA ARG A 25 9.79 8.17 -7.22
C ARG A 25 10.25 6.72 -7.17
N LEU A 26 9.45 5.79 -7.69
CA LEU A 26 9.74 4.36 -7.72
C LEU A 26 10.96 4.02 -8.62
N GLU A 27 11.14 4.75 -9.72
CA GLU A 27 12.28 4.61 -10.63
C GLU A 27 13.59 5.08 -9.99
N ASN A 28 13.54 6.07 -9.09
CA ASN A 28 14.69 6.58 -8.35
C ASN A 28 15.03 5.81 -7.07
N MET A 29 14.20 4.83 -6.67
CA MET A 29 14.50 3.99 -5.51
C MET A 29 15.75 3.13 -5.75
N ALA A 30 16.60 3.03 -4.73
CA ALA A 30 17.69 2.07 -4.69
C ALA A 30 17.16 0.62 -4.66
N GLU A 31 18.01 -0.34 -5.04
CA GLU A 31 17.67 -1.75 -4.93
C GLU A 31 17.41 -2.14 -3.48
N ASP A 32 16.41 -2.99 -3.25
CA ASP A 32 15.89 -3.33 -1.91
C ASP A 32 15.35 -2.17 -1.06
N GLU A 33 15.34 -0.91 -1.56
CA GLU A 33 14.72 0.21 -0.85
C GLU A 33 13.23 -0.08 -0.62
N GLN A 34 12.74 0.35 0.54
CA GLN A 34 11.37 0.18 0.95
C GLN A 34 10.59 1.48 0.81
N ILE A 35 9.32 1.36 0.45
CA ILE A 35 8.35 2.45 0.37
C ILE A 35 7.03 2.00 0.99
N ILE A 36 6.30 2.93 1.58
CA ILE A 36 4.96 2.69 2.13
C ILE A 36 3.95 3.26 1.14
N LEU A 37 3.00 2.42 0.72
CA LEU A 37 1.95 2.82 -0.21
C LEU A 37 0.59 2.52 0.39
N LEU A 38 -0.35 3.45 0.22
CA LEU A 38 -1.78 3.23 0.40
C LEU A 38 -2.31 2.62 -0.89
N THR A 39 -2.82 1.39 -0.80
CA THR A 39 -3.32 0.60 -1.91
C THR A 39 -4.76 0.25 -1.61
N ASP A 40 -5.73 0.85 -2.31
CA ASP A 40 -7.17 0.62 -2.11
C ASP A 40 -7.61 0.61 -0.63
N GLY A 41 -7.15 1.62 0.13
CA GLY A 41 -7.43 1.75 1.57
C GLY A 41 -6.50 0.97 2.50
N VAL A 42 -5.63 0.10 1.98
CA VAL A 42 -4.67 -0.67 2.79
C VAL A 42 -3.28 -0.05 2.72
N VAL A 43 -2.75 0.38 3.87
CA VAL A 43 -1.36 0.84 4.00
C VAL A 43 -0.43 -0.36 4.08
N GLY A 44 0.54 -0.43 3.18
CA GLY A 44 1.44 -1.57 3.08
C GLY A 44 2.86 -1.19 2.72
N LYS A 45 3.81 -2.05 3.14
CA LYS A 45 5.22 -1.94 2.76
C LYS A 45 5.46 -2.62 1.43
N TRP A 46 6.24 -1.95 0.59
CA TRP A 46 6.67 -2.41 -0.72
C TRP A 46 8.18 -2.28 -0.83
N ARG A 47 8.80 -3.22 -1.53
CA ARG A 47 10.25 -3.25 -1.73
C ARG A 47 10.59 -3.18 -3.21
N ARG A 48 11.58 -2.35 -3.56
CA ARG A 48 12.18 -2.30 -4.90
C ARG A 48 12.82 -3.64 -5.24
N MET A 49 12.45 -4.20 -6.39
CA MET A 49 13.07 -5.43 -6.87
C MET A 49 14.54 -5.21 -7.23
N LYS A 50 15.35 -6.25 -6.96
CA LYS A 50 16.74 -6.32 -7.42
C LYS A 50 16.82 -6.43 -8.93
N THR A 51 17.91 -5.92 -9.47
CA THR A 51 18.37 -6.15 -10.84
C THR A 51 18.51 -7.64 -11.07
N GLY A 52 18.00 -8.10 -12.23
CA GLY A 52 18.09 -9.51 -12.59
C GLY A 52 19.53 -9.94 -12.83
N ARG A 53 19.79 -11.25 -12.82
CA ARG A 53 21.12 -11.83 -13.10
C ARG A 53 21.71 -11.37 -14.44
N ASP A 54 20.87 -10.96 -15.38
CA ASP A 54 21.22 -10.40 -16.69
C ASP A 54 21.65 -8.91 -16.65
N GLY A 55 21.75 -8.30 -15.47
CA GLY A 55 22.13 -6.88 -15.31
C GLY A 55 21.02 -5.89 -15.68
N ARG A 56 19.85 -6.36 -16.13
CA ARG A 56 18.69 -5.50 -16.41
C ARG A 56 18.01 -5.07 -15.13
N LYS A 57 17.85 -3.74 -14.96
CA LYS A 57 17.02 -3.16 -13.90
C LYS A 57 15.61 -3.72 -14.06
N VAL A 58 15.15 -4.44 -13.04
CA VAL A 58 13.75 -4.89 -12.99
C VAL A 58 12.92 -3.67 -12.63
N CYS A 59 11.90 -3.29 -13.40
CA CYS A 59 11.08 -2.10 -13.13
C CYS A 59 9.80 -2.48 -12.39
N GLY A 60 9.95 -2.98 -11.17
CA GLY A 60 8.84 -3.38 -10.31
C GLY A 60 9.15 -3.30 -8.81
N ILE A 61 8.08 -3.29 -8.04
CA ILE A 61 8.09 -3.42 -6.58
C ILE A 61 7.29 -4.66 -6.20
N LYS A 62 7.69 -5.30 -5.09
CA LYS A 62 6.99 -6.44 -4.51
C LYS A 62 6.44 -6.07 -3.13
N PRO A 63 5.27 -6.59 -2.75
CA PRO A 63 4.72 -6.34 -1.43
C PRO A 63 5.56 -7.08 -0.38
N GLU A 64 5.65 -6.52 0.81
CA GLU A 64 6.41 -7.06 1.93
C GLU A 64 5.59 -7.07 3.23
N GLY A 65 5.92 -8.00 4.14
CA GLY A 65 5.23 -8.13 5.42
C GLY A 65 3.76 -8.48 5.25
N ALA A 66 2.89 -7.82 6.03
CA ALA A 66 1.44 -8.01 5.98
C ALA A 66 0.87 -7.75 4.57
N MET A 67 1.42 -6.76 3.85
CA MET A 67 0.95 -6.42 2.50
C MET A 67 1.14 -7.57 1.51
N LYS A 68 2.13 -8.44 1.72
CA LYS A 68 2.33 -9.63 0.87
C LYS A 68 1.15 -10.58 0.97
N HIS A 69 0.59 -10.75 2.16
CA HIS A 69 -0.58 -11.62 2.36
C HIS A 69 -1.82 -11.00 1.72
N VAL A 70 -2.07 -9.71 1.97
CA VAL A 70 -3.20 -8.97 1.38
C VAL A 70 -3.16 -9.03 -0.15
N TRP A 71 -2.02 -8.67 -0.75
CA TRP A 71 -1.87 -8.67 -2.20
C TRP A 71 -2.02 -10.06 -2.82
N ASN A 72 -1.52 -11.11 -2.16
CA ASN A 72 -1.69 -12.48 -2.64
C ASN A 72 -3.16 -12.93 -2.59
N GLU A 73 -3.91 -12.52 -1.57
CA GLU A 73 -5.34 -12.81 -1.51
C GLU A 73 -6.10 -12.04 -2.60
N TRP A 74 -5.80 -10.76 -2.80
CA TRP A 74 -6.36 -9.97 -3.89
C TRP A 74 -6.02 -10.52 -5.26
N PHE A 75 -4.80 -11.02 -5.46
CA PHE A 75 -4.42 -11.68 -6.70
C PHE A 75 -5.25 -12.94 -6.99
N LYS A 76 -5.77 -13.63 -5.96
CA LYS A 76 -6.65 -14.80 -6.15
C LYS A 76 -8.10 -14.39 -6.38
N THR A 77 -8.59 -13.37 -5.69
CA THR A 77 -10.03 -13.03 -5.63
C THR A 77 -10.43 -11.88 -6.56
N ARG A 78 -9.51 -10.93 -6.81
CA ARG A 78 -9.72 -9.66 -7.52
C ARG A 78 -8.82 -9.56 -8.77
N LYS A 79 -8.36 -10.68 -9.31
CA LYS A 79 -7.47 -10.69 -10.48
C LYS A 79 -8.11 -9.96 -11.67
N GLY A 80 -7.37 -9.03 -12.27
CA GLY A 80 -7.84 -8.21 -13.39
C GLY A 80 -8.60 -6.95 -12.99
N GLU A 81 -8.86 -6.76 -11.69
CA GLU A 81 -9.35 -5.49 -11.17
C GLU A 81 -8.20 -4.48 -11.05
N SER A 82 -8.51 -3.19 -11.14
CA SER A 82 -7.54 -2.11 -10.97
C SER A 82 -7.74 -1.39 -9.65
N VAL A 83 -6.65 -1.16 -8.92
CA VAL A 83 -6.66 -0.55 -7.58
C VAL A 83 -5.92 0.78 -7.56
N ALA A 84 -6.42 1.72 -6.76
CA ALA A 84 -5.77 3.00 -6.55
C ALA A 84 -4.53 2.84 -5.65
N VAL A 85 -3.41 3.44 -6.06
CA VAL A 85 -2.14 3.40 -5.31
C VAL A 85 -1.55 4.80 -5.15
N THR A 86 -1.22 5.16 -3.90
CA THR A 86 -0.62 6.46 -3.55
C THR A 86 0.54 6.25 -2.56
N GLU A 87 1.62 7.02 -2.71
CA GLU A 87 2.71 7.05 -1.73
C GLU A 87 2.26 7.74 -0.43
N VAL A 88 2.59 7.13 0.70
CA VAL A 88 2.37 7.70 2.03
C VAL A 88 3.73 8.00 2.65
N SER A 89 3.97 9.25 3.02
CA SER A 89 5.16 9.62 3.78
C SER A 89 4.89 9.44 5.27
N ILE A 90 5.89 9.02 6.05
CA ILE A 90 5.75 8.79 7.50
C ILE A 90 5.39 10.09 8.26
N ALA A 91 5.56 11.27 7.63
CA ALA A 91 5.04 12.53 8.17
C ALA A 91 3.49 12.57 8.20
N ASP A 92 2.81 11.88 7.28
CA ASP A 92 1.36 11.67 7.27
C ASP A 92 0.91 10.57 8.25
N ASP A 93 1.84 9.79 8.81
CA ASP A 93 1.57 8.67 9.73
C ASP A 93 0.95 9.15 11.05
N TYR A 94 1.21 10.39 11.49
CA TYR A 94 0.51 10.96 12.65
C TYR A 94 -0.98 11.22 12.39
N LEU A 95 -1.41 11.45 11.15
CA LEU A 95 -2.83 11.61 10.82
C LEU A 95 -3.49 10.28 10.40
N ALA A 96 -2.77 9.40 9.69
CA ALA A 96 -3.32 8.13 9.20
C ALA A 96 -3.36 7.04 10.28
N ALA A 97 -2.38 6.98 11.19
CA ALA A 97 -2.44 6.07 12.34
C ALA A 97 -3.57 6.44 13.30
N GLY A 98 -3.97 7.72 13.35
CA GLY A 98 -5.20 8.11 14.05
C GLY A 98 -6.43 7.42 13.46
N THR A 99 -6.62 7.45 12.15
CA THR A 99 -7.88 6.98 11.55
C THR A 99 -8.09 5.46 11.66
N THR A 100 -7.03 4.65 11.70
CA THR A 100 -7.15 3.19 11.88
C THR A 100 -7.10 2.76 13.35
N LEU A 101 -6.46 3.51 14.25
CA LEU A 101 -6.45 3.21 15.69
C LEU A 101 -7.67 3.76 16.44
N PHE A 102 -8.37 4.77 15.90
CA PHE A 102 -9.57 5.35 16.53
C PHE A 102 -10.89 4.68 16.13
N SER A 103 -10.91 3.68 15.22
CA SER A 103 -12.17 2.99 14.90
C SER A 103 -12.61 2.00 15.98
N GLU A 104 -11.73 1.62 16.92
CA GLU A 104 -12.09 0.80 18.09
C GLU A 104 -12.54 1.66 19.31
N TRP A 105 -12.51 2.99 19.23
CA TRP A 105 -12.94 3.91 20.30
C TRP A 105 -14.24 4.69 19.98
N ASN A 106 -14.97 4.25 18.96
CA ASN A 106 -16.36 4.68 18.67
C ASN A 106 -17.28 3.46 18.61
N SER A 107 -17.16 2.53 19.57
CA SER A 107 -18.30 1.68 19.88
C SER A 107 -19.23 2.52 20.78
N ASP A 108 -20.39 2.87 20.25
CA ASP A 108 -21.53 3.53 20.91
C ASP A 108 -22.14 2.65 22.03
N GLU A 109 -21.34 2.19 23.00
CA GLU A 109 -21.81 1.27 24.04
C GLU A 109 -21.17 1.48 25.42
N ASP A 110 -20.90 2.73 25.81
CA ASP A 110 -20.62 3.08 27.22
C ASP A 110 -21.40 4.32 27.69
N GLU A 111 -22.63 4.47 27.19
CA GLU A 111 -23.60 5.45 27.67
C GLU A 111 -24.51 4.85 28.76
N MET A 112 -23.96 4.22 29.81
CA MET A 112 -24.78 3.82 30.98
C MET A 112 -24.01 3.41 32.25
N ALA A 113 -23.14 4.24 32.80
CA ALA A 113 -22.59 3.97 34.14
C ALA A 113 -22.17 5.19 34.98
N PHE A 114 -22.75 6.38 34.75
CA PHE A 114 -22.48 7.56 35.60
C PHE A 114 -23.76 8.10 36.28
N HIS A 115 -24.48 7.24 36.99
CA HIS A 115 -25.56 7.66 37.88
C HIS A 115 -25.59 6.86 39.19
N ASP A 116 -24.45 6.77 39.90
CA ASP A 116 -24.52 6.52 41.35
C ASP A 116 -23.23 6.98 42.08
N LEU A 117 -22.99 8.30 42.08
CA LEU A 117 -22.06 8.95 43.01
C LEU A 117 -22.74 10.13 43.70
#